data_AF-A0A1H8LLC5-F1
#
_entry.id   AF-A0A1H8LLC5-F1
#
_cell.length_a   1.000
_cell.length_b   1.000
_cell.length_c   1.000
_cell.angle_alpha   90.00
_cell.angle_beta   90.00
_cell.angle_gamma   90.00
#
_symmetry.space_group_name_H-M   'P 1'
#
loop_
_entity.id
_entity.type
_entity.pdbx_description
1 polymer ?
#
loop_
_entity_poly.entity_id
_entity_poly.type
_entity_poly.pdbx_seq_one_letter_code
_entity_poly.pdbx_strand_id
1 'polypeptide(L)'
;MREAIQLRWLTASALAIVMVVSLVGCGWQLDRDKDKEPVIETEESQVTLSKHMTEHQKDRFQMFVARVVRDRNNLTPETIRQFWELVDEVKATDEEVATMKDLLAGPIVLYMKFFFDDALIALSQGIPYKSPEREQYEQHLKSLQAITDERIQQNDELMAQIASREPILKGGEAIDELIIRDALMNVNEAINSITILFTRPE
;
A
#
# COMPACT_ATOMS: atom_id res chain seq x y z
N MET A 1 -0.68 -2.57 33.26
CA MET A 1 -1.22 -3.52 32.26
C MET A 1 -2.33 -2.93 31.36
N ARG A 2 -2.90 -1.75 31.65
CA ARG A 2 -3.88 -1.07 30.78
C ARG A 2 -3.28 -0.14 29.71
N GLU A 3 -2.05 0.31 29.87
CA GLU A 3 -1.41 1.27 28.95
C GLU A 3 -0.90 0.62 27.65
N ALA A 4 -0.43 -0.63 27.69
CA ALA A 4 0.05 -1.35 26.51
C ALA A 4 -1.05 -1.69 25.48
N ILE A 5 -2.33 -1.64 25.88
CA ILE A 5 -3.47 -1.96 25.01
C ILE A 5 -3.90 -0.73 24.18
N GLN A 6 -3.69 0.48 24.72
CA GLN A 6 -4.02 1.75 24.05
C GLN A 6 -3.04 2.04 22.89
N LEU A 7 -1.74 1.75 23.09
CA LEU A 7 -0.71 1.97 22.07
C LEU A 7 -0.92 1.08 20.83
N ARG A 8 -1.33 -0.18 21.02
CA ARG A 8 -1.65 -1.11 19.91
C ARG A 8 -2.85 -0.68 19.07
N TRP A 9 -3.81 0.05 19.66
CA TRP A 9 -4.96 0.59 18.93
C TRP A 9 -4.61 1.86 18.15
N LEU A 10 -3.70 2.69 18.67
CA LEU A 10 -3.19 3.88 17.99
C LEU A 10 -2.27 3.53 16.81
N THR A 11 -1.39 2.52 16.94
CA THR A 11 -0.54 2.04 15.84
C THR A 11 -1.34 1.34 14.74
N ALA A 12 -2.38 0.59 15.11
CA ALA A 12 -3.34 0.03 14.15
C ALA A 12 -4.12 1.12 13.40
N SER A 13 -4.35 2.27 14.03
CA SER A 13 -5.05 3.41 13.43
C SER A 13 -4.19 4.19 12.43
N ALA A 14 -2.89 4.39 12.70
CA ALA A 14 -1.98 5.04 11.75
C ALA A 14 -1.75 4.19 10.49
N LEU A 15 -1.55 2.87 10.66
CA LEU A 15 -1.50 1.90 9.56
C LEU A 15 -2.84 1.79 8.83
N ALA A 16 -3.97 1.89 9.53
CA ALA A 16 -5.29 1.95 8.89
C ALA A 16 -5.50 3.26 8.13
N ILE A 17 -5.01 4.41 8.58
CA ILE A 17 -5.13 5.68 7.84
C ILE A 17 -4.26 5.64 6.58
N VAL A 18 -3.07 5.03 6.59
CA VAL A 18 -2.28 4.92 5.36
C VAL A 18 -2.74 3.73 4.48
N MET A 19 -3.19 2.59 5.04
CA MET A 19 -3.74 1.46 4.27
C MET A 19 -5.15 1.73 3.71
N VAL A 20 -6.07 2.31 4.48
CA VAL A 20 -7.43 2.66 4.02
C VAL A 20 -7.34 3.73 2.93
N VAL A 21 -6.37 4.64 3.01
CA VAL A 21 -6.26 5.72 2.01
C VAL A 21 -5.33 5.33 0.84
N SER A 22 -4.60 4.20 0.91
CA SER A 22 -3.84 3.64 -0.24
C SER A 22 -4.55 2.51 -0.99
N LEU A 23 -5.60 1.90 -0.43
CA LEU A 23 -6.33 0.77 -1.04
C LEU A 23 -7.70 1.14 -1.65
N VAL A 24 -8.17 2.38 -1.50
CA VAL A 24 -9.48 2.81 -2.07
C VAL A 24 -9.34 3.36 -3.51
N GLY A 25 -8.16 3.24 -4.14
CA GLY A 25 -7.94 3.62 -5.55
C GLY A 25 -8.42 2.59 -6.59
N CYS A 26 -8.81 1.38 -6.18
CA CYS A 26 -9.40 0.39 -7.07
C CYS A 26 -10.89 0.18 -6.76
N GLY A 27 -11.73 0.87 -7.52
CA GLY A 27 -13.12 0.50 -7.85
C GLY A 27 -13.95 -0.22 -6.80
N TRP A 28 -14.31 0.44 -5.70
CA TRP A 28 -15.56 0.12 -5.00
C TRP A 28 -16.64 1.05 -5.53
N GLN A 29 -17.32 0.58 -6.57
CA GLN A 29 -18.50 1.21 -7.14
C GLN A 29 -19.59 1.22 -6.07
N LEU A 30 -19.68 2.35 -5.35
CA LEU A 30 -20.84 2.66 -4.54
C LEU A 30 -21.91 3.16 -5.51
N ASP A 31 -22.89 2.30 -5.79
CA ASP A 31 -24.09 2.61 -6.57
C ASP A 31 -24.57 4.04 -6.30
N ARG A 32 -24.39 4.94 -7.28
CA ARG A 32 -25.27 6.08 -7.47
C ARG A 32 -25.18 6.69 -8.86
N ASP A 33 -26.38 6.78 -9.41
CA ASP A 33 -26.87 7.56 -10.54
C ASP A 33 -26.56 7.10 -11.97
N LYS A 34 -27.62 6.51 -12.52
CA LYS A 34 -28.00 6.43 -13.92
C LYS A 34 -27.77 7.74 -14.67
N ASP A 35 -27.52 7.56 -15.96
CA ASP A 35 -27.58 8.54 -17.05
C ASP A 35 -26.28 9.33 -17.30
N LYS A 36 -25.40 8.74 -18.14
CA LYS A 36 -24.71 9.44 -19.25
C LYS A 36 -24.09 8.47 -20.26
N GLU A 37 -24.20 8.87 -21.52
CA GLU A 37 -23.87 8.23 -22.81
C GLU A 37 -22.40 7.79 -22.99
N PRO A 38 -22.09 6.95 -24.01
CA PRO A 38 -20.93 6.06 -24.02
C PRO A 38 -19.65 6.82 -24.38
N VAL A 39 -18.68 6.80 -23.48
CA VAL A 39 -17.31 7.25 -23.76
C VAL A 39 -16.55 6.08 -24.36
N ILE A 40 -15.96 6.34 -25.53
CA ILE A 40 -15.12 5.45 -26.33
C ILE A 40 -14.01 4.87 -25.45
N GLU A 41 -14.08 3.56 -25.21
CA GLU A 41 -13.07 2.79 -24.48
C GLU A 41 -11.76 2.82 -25.27
N THR A 42 -10.78 3.54 -24.75
CA THR A 42 -9.39 3.37 -25.16
C THR A 42 -8.82 2.24 -24.29
N GLU A 43 -9.06 1.01 -24.73
CA GLU A 43 -8.42 -0.21 -24.19
C GLU A 43 -6.91 -0.14 -24.45
N GLU A 44 -6.12 0.52 -23.60
CA GLU A 44 -4.65 0.37 -23.65
C GLU A 44 -3.96 1.00 -22.41
N SER A 45 -4.29 0.50 -21.21
CA SER A 45 -3.40 0.66 -20.04
C SER A 45 -3.71 -0.30 -18.88
N GLN A 46 -4.44 -1.39 -19.10
CA GLN A 46 -4.45 -2.55 -18.20
C GLN A 46 -3.37 -3.52 -18.68
N VAL A 47 -2.11 -3.17 -18.44
CA VAL A 47 -0.93 -3.89 -18.90
C VAL A 47 -0.92 -5.32 -18.34
N THR A 48 -1.38 -6.28 -19.15
CA THR A 48 -0.92 -7.68 -19.28
C THR A 48 -0.67 -8.55 -18.04
N LEU A 49 -1.19 -8.25 -16.85
CA LEU A 49 -1.17 -9.17 -15.71
C LEU A 49 -2.22 -10.31 -15.82
N SER A 50 -3.21 -10.12 -16.70
CA SER A 50 -4.53 -10.72 -16.59
C SER A 50 -4.84 -11.78 -17.64
N LYS A 51 -3.90 -12.12 -18.52
CA LYS A 51 -4.24 -12.94 -19.70
C LYS A 51 -4.75 -14.33 -19.31
N HIS A 52 -4.39 -14.86 -18.13
CA HIS A 52 -4.72 -16.23 -17.71
C HIS A 52 -5.42 -16.34 -16.33
N MET A 53 -5.75 -15.22 -15.68
CA MET A 53 -6.38 -15.24 -14.35
C MET A 53 -7.82 -14.76 -14.38
N THR A 54 -8.72 -15.52 -13.75
CA THR A 54 -10.08 -15.08 -13.44
C THR A 54 -10.07 -14.00 -12.37
N GLU A 55 -11.13 -13.17 -12.31
CA GLU A 55 -11.30 -12.15 -11.26
C GLU A 55 -11.21 -12.76 -9.86
N HIS A 56 -11.84 -13.91 -9.63
CA HIS A 56 -11.75 -14.63 -8.35
C HIS A 56 -10.32 -15.04 -7.98
N GLN A 57 -9.49 -15.40 -8.96
CA GLN A 57 -8.08 -15.73 -8.71
C GLN A 57 -7.28 -14.46 -8.37
N LYS A 58 -7.54 -13.34 -9.05
CA LYS A 58 -6.94 -12.03 -8.70
C LYS A 58 -7.30 -11.61 -7.27
N ASP A 59 -8.56 -11.75 -6.87
CA ASP A 59 -9.02 -11.46 -5.51
C ASP A 59 -8.27 -12.31 -4.47
N ARG A 60 -8.07 -13.61 -4.75
CA ARG A 60 -7.32 -14.49 -3.86
C ARG A 60 -5.85 -14.10 -3.75
N PHE A 61 -5.20 -13.72 -4.85
CA PHE A 61 -3.83 -13.21 -4.82
C PHE A 61 -3.72 -11.93 -3.97
N GLN A 62 -4.61 -10.97 -4.21
CA GLN A 62 -4.65 -9.72 -3.44
C GLN A 62 -4.94 -9.99 -1.96
N MET A 63 -5.80 -10.95 -1.63
CA MET A 63 -6.06 -11.37 -0.26
C MET A 63 -4.81 -11.91 0.43
N PHE A 64 -4.00 -12.75 -0.23
CA PHE A 64 -2.75 -13.25 0.35
C PHE A 64 -1.78 -12.11 0.66
N VAL A 65 -1.56 -11.23 -0.33
CA VAL A 65 -0.70 -10.05 -0.18
C VAL A 65 -1.19 -9.15 0.96
N ALA A 66 -2.47 -8.79 0.97
CA ALA A 66 -3.05 -7.92 1.98
C ALA A 66 -2.96 -8.52 3.40
N ARG A 67 -3.13 -9.85 3.53
CA ARG A 67 -3.02 -10.54 4.83
C ARG A 67 -1.60 -10.49 5.39
N VAL A 68 -0.59 -10.78 4.57
CA VAL A 68 0.81 -10.79 5.03
C VAL A 68 1.36 -9.39 5.25
N VAL A 69 0.88 -8.39 4.50
CA VAL A 69 1.22 -6.97 4.70
C VAL A 69 0.62 -6.44 6.00
N ARG A 70 -0.61 -6.84 6.34
CA ARG A 70 -1.30 -6.36 7.54
C ARG A 70 -0.75 -6.97 8.82
N ASP A 71 -0.38 -8.24 8.79
CA ASP A 71 0.16 -8.94 9.95
C ASP A 71 1.12 -10.04 9.50
N ARG A 72 2.38 -9.87 9.87
CA ARG A 72 3.47 -10.81 9.59
C ARG A 72 3.17 -12.22 10.11
N ASN A 73 2.38 -12.38 11.16
CA ASN A 73 2.03 -13.70 11.69
C ASN A 73 1.17 -14.51 10.71
N ASN A 74 0.57 -13.88 9.70
CA ASN A 74 -0.12 -14.57 8.61
C ASN A 74 0.84 -15.16 7.57
N LEU A 75 2.13 -14.82 7.60
CA LEU A 75 3.14 -15.44 6.74
C LEU A 75 3.54 -16.81 7.31
N THR A 76 2.62 -17.76 7.24
CA THR A 76 2.83 -19.15 7.69
C THR A 76 3.30 -20.03 6.52
N PRO A 77 3.93 -21.18 6.79
CA PRO A 77 4.27 -22.15 5.74
C PRO A 77 3.05 -22.56 4.90
N GLU A 78 1.88 -22.67 5.54
CA GLU A 78 0.62 -22.99 4.88
C GLU A 78 0.16 -21.86 3.95
N THR A 79 0.30 -20.60 4.36
CA THR A 79 -0.02 -19.44 3.52
C THR A 79 0.89 -19.35 2.29
N ILE A 80 2.19 -19.61 2.47
CA ILE A 80 3.15 -19.66 1.37
C ILE A 80 2.79 -20.78 0.39
N ARG A 81 2.48 -21.99 0.91
CA ARG A 81 2.04 -23.12 0.10
C ARG A 81 0.79 -22.77 -0.72
N GLN A 82 -0.26 -22.26 -0.09
CA GLN A 82 -1.51 -21.92 -0.78
C GLN A 82 -1.34 -20.81 -1.82
N PHE A 83 -0.44 -19.86 -1.59
CA PHE A 83 -0.09 -18.83 -2.58
C PHE A 83 0.57 -19.46 -3.81
N TRP A 84 1.59 -20.28 -3.62
CA TRP A 84 2.30 -20.93 -4.74
C TRP A 84 1.47 -21.99 -5.45
N GLU A 85 0.55 -22.67 -4.76
CA GLU A 85 -0.44 -23.53 -5.41
C GLU A 85 -1.36 -22.75 -6.35
N LEU A 86 -1.76 -21.53 -5.97
CA LEU A 86 -2.54 -20.67 -6.84
C LEU A 86 -1.72 -20.19 -8.04
N VAL A 87 -0.44 -19.84 -7.84
CA VAL A 87 0.51 -19.52 -8.93
C VAL A 87 0.62 -20.68 -9.93
N ASP A 88 0.80 -21.90 -9.42
CA ASP A 88 0.92 -23.10 -10.25
C ASP A 88 -0.41 -23.45 -10.96
N GLU A 89 -1.55 -23.25 -10.28
CA GLU A 89 -2.90 -23.46 -10.84
C GLU A 89 -3.16 -22.55 -12.06
N VAL A 90 -2.80 -21.28 -11.95
CA VAL A 90 -2.95 -20.30 -13.05
C VAL A 90 -1.82 -20.37 -14.07
N LYS A 91 -0.80 -21.20 -13.81
CA LYS A 91 0.42 -21.33 -14.64
C LYS A 91 1.10 -19.99 -14.88
N ALA A 92 1.12 -19.13 -13.87
CA ALA A 92 1.78 -17.84 -13.98
C ALA A 92 3.28 -18.05 -14.17
N THR A 93 3.84 -17.36 -15.14
CA THR A 93 5.28 -17.32 -15.40
C THR A 93 6.01 -16.56 -14.30
N ASP A 94 7.31 -16.80 -14.15
CA ASP A 94 8.13 -16.06 -13.19
C ASP A 94 8.10 -14.54 -13.46
N GLU A 95 7.97 -14.14 -14.73
CA GLU A 95 7.81 -12.74 -15.13
C GLU A 95 6.47 -12.15 -14.67
N GLU A 96 5.36 -12.89 -14.81
CA GLU A 96 4.05 -12.48 -14.28
C GLU A 96 4.06 -12.41 -12.75
N VAL A 97 4.73 -13.35 -12.07
CA VAL A 97 4.89 -13.34 -10.61
C VAL A 97 5.72 -12.14 -10.14
N ALA A 98 6.81 -11.84 -10.83
CA ALA A 98 7.60 -10.63 -10.59
C ALA A 98 6.77 -9.36 -10.82
N THR A 99 6.01 -9.32 -11.91
CA THR A 99 5.12 -8.20 -12.24
C THR A 99 4.00 -8.04 -11.21
N MET A 100 3.44 -9.14 -10.68
CA MET A 100 2.46 -9.10 -9.58
C MET A 100 3.08 -8.57 -8.29
N LYS A 101 4.31 -8.99 -7.96
CA LYS A 101 5.06 -8.44 -6.83
C LYS A 101 5.24 -6.94 -6.99
N ASP A 102 5.62 -6.51 -8.19
CA ASP A 102 5.93 -5.12 -8.52
C ASP A 102 4.70 -4.25 -8.73
N LEU A 103 3.49 -4.81 -8.90
CA LEU A 103 2.25 -4.03 -9.07
C LEU A 103 1.33 -4.06 -7.84
N LEU A 104 1.27 -5.18 -7.11
CA LEU A 104 0.32 -5.35 -6.00
C LEU A 104 0.95 -5.10 -4.63
N ALA A 105 2.24 -5.36 -4.47
CA ALA A 105 2.87 -5.46 -3.15
C ALA A 105 4.02 -4.46 -2.99
N GLY A 106 4.89 -4.38 -4.00
CA GLY A 106 6.02 -3.46 -4.08
C GLY A 106 5.60 -2.00 -4.00
N PRO A 107 4.60 -1.52 -4.77
CA PRO A 107 4.36 -0.09 -4.86
C PRO A 107 3.73 0.56 -3.65
N ILE A 108 2.78 -0.12 -3.01
CA ILE A 108 2.16 0.44 -1.81
C ILE A 108 3.18 0.51 -0.68
N VAL A 109 3.96 -0.55 -0.47
CA VAL A 109 4.86 -0.64 0.67
C VAL A 109 6.14 0.19 0.44
N LEU A 110 6.66 0.24 -0.79
CA LEU A 110 7.80 1.08 -1.12
C LEU A 110 7.43 2.58 -1.08
N TYR A 111 6.23 2.94 -1.56
CA TYR A 111 5.73 4.30 -1.43
C TYR A 111 5.56 4.71 0.04
N MET A 112 4.98 3.83 0.87
CA MET A 112 4.87 4.04 2.32
C MET A 112 6.25 4.26 2.95
N LYS A 113 7.27 3.50 2.54
CA LYS A 113 8.64 3.67 3.03
C LYS A 113 9.16 5.08 2.71
N PHE A 114 9.07 5.52 1.46
CA PHE A 114 9.52 6.86 1.07
C PHE A 114 8.74 7.95 1.82
N PHE A 115 7.43 7.79 1.97
CA PHE A 115 6.60 8.73 2.73
C PHE A 115 7.04 8.86 4.19
N PHE A 116 7.27 7.74 4.89
CA PHE A 116 7.67 7.80 6.31
C PHE A 116 9.13 8.23 6.50
N ASP A 117 10.03 7.88 5.56
CA ASP A 117 11.39 8.41 5.53
C ASP A 117 11.36 9.95 5.40
N ASP A 118 10.55 10.48 4.47
CA ASP A 118 10.33 11.91 4.30
C ASP A 118 9.69 12.56 5.54
N ALA A 119 8.75 11.87 6.19
CA ALA A 119 8.06 12.36 7.38
C ALA A 119 9.01 12.57 8.56
N LEU A 120 10.01 11.69 8.75
CA LEU A 120 11.04 11.89 9.77
C LEU A 120 11.87 13.15 9.49
N ILE A 121 12.24 13.37 8.24
CA ILE A 121 13.00 14.56 7.82
C ILE A 121 12.15 15.82 8.02
N ALA A 122 10.89 15.80 7.56
CA ALA A 122 9.96 16.91 7.67
C ALA A 122 9.71 17.29 9.14
N LEU A 123 9.46 16.29 10.01
CA LEU A 123 9.26 16.49 11.44
C LEU A 123 10.52 17.06 12.13
N SER A 124 11.71 16.59 11.73
CA SER A 124 12.98 17.08 12.27
C SER A 124 13.29 18.51 11.86
N GLN A 125 12.94 18.90 10.63
CA GLN A 125 13.26 20.23 10.09
C GLN A 125 12.14 21.26 10.37
N GLY A 126 10.93 20.80 10.68
CA GLY A 126 9.76 21.65 10.87
C GLY A 126 9.23 22.25 9.56
N ILE A 127 9.64 21.70 8.41
CA ILE A 127 9.20 22.11 7.07
C ILE A 127 8.79 20.89 6.26
N PRO A 128 7.76 20.99 5.39
CA PRO A 128 7.38 19.87 4.52
C PRO A 128 8.56 19.43 3.65
N TYR A 129 8.77 18.12 3.53
CA TYR A 129 9.86 17.54 2.75
C TYR A 129 9.32 16.47 1.81
N LYS A 130 9.81 16.46 0.57
CA LYS A 130 9.57 15.41 -0.42
C LYS A 130 10.91 15.01 -1.04
N SER A 131 11.28 13.75 -0.91
CA SER A 131 12.50 13.22 -1.53
C SER A 131 12.35 13.05 -3.04
N PRO A 132 13.46 13.14 -3.81
CA PRO A 132 13.46 12.78 -5.23
C PRO A 132 12.97 11.35 -5.48
N GLU A 133 13.28 10.42 -4.58
CA GLU A 133 12.83 9.02 -4.63
C GLU A 133 11.31 8.95 -4.56
N ARG A 134 10.69 9.65 -3.59
CA ARG A 134 9.23 9.72 -3.49
C ARG A 134 8.61 10.31 -4.75
N GLU A 135 9.15 11.43 -5.26
CA GLU A 135 8.62 12.10 -6.44
C GLU A 135 8.68 11.22 -7.70
N GLN A 136 9.82 10.58 -7.95
CA GLN A 136 9.98 9.64 -9.05
C GLN A 136 9.01 8.46 -8.93
N TYR A 137 8.82 7.96 -7.70
CA TYR A 137 7.91 6.85 -7.45
C TYR A 137 6.44 7.24 -7.62
N GLU A 138 6.05 8.47 -7.25
CA GLU A 138 4.73 9.01 -7.53
C GLU A 138 4.44 9.06 -9.03
N GLN A 139 5.41 9.46 -9.86
CA GLN A 139 5.24 9.43 -11.32
C GLN A 139 5.10 8.00 -11.87
N HIS A 140 5.87 7.06 -11.33
CA HIS A 140 5.74 5.65 -11.68
C HIS A 140 4.35 5.11 -11.34
N LEU A 141 3.87 5.33 -10.11
CA LEU A 141 2.53 4.96 -9.67
C LEU A 141 1.43 5.60 -10.54
N LYS A 142 1.60 6.86 -10.95
CA LYS A 142 0.67 7.54 -11.87
C LYS A 142 0.62 6.85 -13.23
N SER A 143 1.77 6.45 -13.77
CA SER A 143 1.84 5.74 -15.06
C SER A 143 1.12 4.39 -15.02
N LEU A 144 1.07 3.77 -13.84
CA LEU A 144 0.35 2.52 -13.58
C LEU A 144 -1.13 2.75 -13.22
N GLN A 145 -1.61 3.99 -13.20
CA GLN A 145 -2.93 4.38 -12.71
C GLN A 145 -3.22 3.92 -11.26
N ALA A 146 -2.16 3.70 -10.49
CA ALA A 146 -2.24 3.20 -9.11
C ALA A 146 -2.35 4.34 -8.06
N ILE A 147 -2.10 5.59 -8.46
CA ILE A 147 -2.29 6.78 -7.63
C ILE A 147 -2.82 7.94 -8.48
N THR A 148 -3.61 8.83 -7.88
CA THR A 148 -4.14 10.04 -8.53
C THR A 148 -3.39 11.30 -8.09
N ASP A 149 -3.50 12.38 -8.86
CA ASP A 149 -2.93 13.68 -8.49
C ASP A 149 -3.54 14.23 -7.20
N GLU A 150 -4.85 14.07 -7.01
CA GLU A 150 -5.54 14.42 -5.77
C GLU A 150 -4.93 13.68 -4.56
N ARG A 151 -4.61 12.40 -4.73
CA ARG A 151 -4.04 11.59 -3.66
C ARG A 151 -2.61 12.03 -3.32
N ILE A 152 -1.81 12.37 -4.31
CA ILE A 152 -0.47 12.93 -4.11
C ILE A 152 -0.57 14.26 -3.34
N GLN A 153 -1.49 15.14 -3.73
CA GLN A 153 -1.72 16.41 -3.04
C GLN A 153 -2.12 16.20 -1.57
N GLN A 154 -3.05 15.28 -1.29
CA GLN A 154 -3.43 14.94 0.09
C GLN A 154 -2.23 14.45 0.91
N ASN A 155 -1.34 13.66 0.32
CA ASN A 155 -0.14 13.19 1.01
C ASN A 155 0.85 14.33 1.28
N ASP A 156 0.94 15.31 0.38
CA ASP A 156 1.76 16.51 0.59
C ASP A 156 1.19 17.41 1.70
N GLU A 157 -0.14 17.53 1.78
CA GLU A 157 -0.82 18.23 2.87
C GLU A 157 -0.61 17.53 4.22
N LEU A 158 -0.69 16.19 4.26
CA LEU A 158 -0.34 15.40 5.45
C LEU A 158 1.11 15.63 5.86
N MET A 159 2.03 15.70 4.90
CA MET A 159 3.44 15.97 5.18
C MET A 159 3.62 17.36 5.83
N ALA A 160 2.86 18.35 5.37
CA ALA A 160 2.87 19.68 5.98
C ALA A 160 2.33 19.68 7.41
N GLN A 161 1.27 18.93 7.69
CA GLN A 161 0.73 18.77 9.05
C GLN A 161 1.74 18.05 9.98
N ILE A 162 2.42 17.02 9.48
CA ILE A 162 3.48 16.33 10.24
C ILE A 162 4.62 17.30 10.56
N ALA A 163 5.08 18.07 9.58
CA ALA A 163 6.13 19.07 9.75
C ALA A 163 5.75 20.13 10.82
N SER A 164 4.50 20.59 10.81
CA SER A 164 4.00 21.58 11.78
C SER A 164 3.58 20.98 13.12
N ARG A 165 3.69 19.66 13.30
CA ARG A 165 3.23 18.92 14.49
C ARG A 165 1.75 19.15 14.78
N GLU A 166 0.95 19.26 13.73
CA GLU A 166 -0.49 19.35 13.84
C GLU A 166 -1.11 17.95 13.96
N PRO A 167 -2.19 17.80 14.75
CA PRO A 167 -2.98 16.58 14.73
C PRO A 167 -3.56 16.32 13.34
N ILE A 168 -3.27 15.14 12.78
CA ILE A 168 -3.83 14.72 11.48
C ILE A 168 -5.35 14.48 11.57
N LEU A 169 -5.83 14.05 12.75
CA LEU A 169 -7.25 13.89 13.02
C LEU A 169 -7.73 14.98 13.98
N LYS A 170 -8.95 15.47 13.74
CA LYS A 170 -9.59 16.47 14.60
C LYS A 170 -9.72 15.94 16.03
N GLY A 171 -9.00 16.57 16.97
CA GLY A 171 -8.98 16.17 18.38
C GLY A 171 -8.05 14.99 18.70
N GLY A 172 -7.24 14.55 17.74
CA GLY A 172 -6.17 13.58 17.94
C GLY A 172 -4.89 14.20 18.50
N GLU A 173 -3.92 13.34 18.77
CA GLU A 173 -2.55 13.78 19.07
C GLU A 173 -1.78 14.03 17.76
N ALA A 174 -0.79 14.92 17.82
CA ALA A 174 0.14 15.13 16.72
C ALA A 174 0.96 13.85 16.50
N ILE A 175 1.30 13.57 15.24
CA ILE A 175 2.25 12.50 14.94
C ILE A 175 3.63 12.93 15.42
N ASP A 176 4.23 12.11 16.27
CA ASP A 176 5.59 12.29 16.77
C ASP A 176 6.57 11.32 16.10
N GLU A 177 7.85 11.46 16.46
CA GLU A 177 8.92 10.65 15.90
C GLU A 177 8.75 9.16 16.24
N LEU A 178 8.23 8.83 17.42
CA LEU A 178 8.03 7.44 17.84
C LEU A 178 6.99 6.76 16.94
N ILE A 179 5.86 7.43 16.69
CA ILE A 179 4.79 6.93 15.82
C ILE A 179 5.31 6.70 14.40
N ILE A 180 6.10 7.64 13.85
CA ILE A 180 6.67 7.51 12.51
C ILE A 180 7.66 6.34 12.45
N ARG A 181 8.55 6.21 13.44
CA ARG A 181 9.52 5.10 13.49
C ARG A 181 8.86 3.74 13.61
N ASP A 182 7.82 3.63 14.43
CA ASP A 182 7.03 2.40 14.55
C ASP A 182 6.34 2.06 13.23
N ALA A 183 5.78 3.06 12.53
CA ALA A 183 5.20 2.86 11.20
C ALA A 183 6.25 2.36 10.19
N LEU A 184 7.44 2.97 10.19
CA LEU A 184 8.56 2.59 9.31
C LEU A 184 9.04 1.15 9.59
N MET A 185 9.11 0.75 10.86
CA MET A 185 9.42 -0.63 11.25
C MET A 185 8.38 -1.61 10.68
N ASN A 186 7.09 -1.31 10.83
CA ASN A 186 6.02 -2.14 10.27
C ASN A 186 6.06 -2.22 8.74
N VAL A 187 6.39 -1.11 8.06
CA VAL A 187 6.59 -1.09 6.60
C VAL A 187 7.74 -2.02 6.20
N ASN A 188 8.88 -1.96 6.89
CA ASN A 188 10.01 -2.86 6.62
C ASN A 188 9.64 -4.34 6.87
N GLU A 189 8.86 -4.63 7.90
CA GLU A 189 8.33 -5.98 8.12
C GLU A 189 7.41 -6.45 6.99
N ALA A 190 6.57 -5.55 6.46
CA ALA A 190 5.72 -5.84 5.31
C ALA A 190 6.55 -6.11 4.05
N ILE A 191 7.61 -5.32 3.78
CA ILE A 191 8.55 -5.55 2.65
C ILE A 191 9.16 -6.94 2.75
N ASN A 192 9.64 -7.31 3.93
CA ASN A 192 10.22 -8.63 4.18
C ASN A 192 9.17 -9.75 3.99
N SER A 193 7.95 -9.54 4.48
CA SER A 193 6.88 -10.53 4.37
C SER A 193 6.45 -10.77 2.93
N ILE A 194 6.34 -9.71 2.14
CA ILE A 194 6.12 -9.79 0.68
C ILE A 194 7.28 -10.53 0.03
N THR A 195 8.52 -10.15 0.34
CA THR A 195 9.71 -10.76 -0.28
C THR A 195 9.73 -12.28 -0.04
N ILE A 196 9.43 -12.72 1.18
CA ILE A 196 9.33 -14.15 1.50
C ILE A 196 8.16 -14.81 0.78
N LEU A 197 6.97 -14.20 0.77
CA LEU A 197 5.79 -14.77 0.09
C LEU A 197 6.06 -15.03 -1.40
N PHE A 198 6.73 -14.08 -2.06
CA PHE A 198 7.11 -14.14 -3.47
C PHE A 198 8.44 -14.87 -3.72
N THR A 199 9.04 -15.52 -2.71
CA THR A 199 10.19 -16.41 -2.90
C THR A 199 9.70 -17.85 -2.95
N ARG A 200 9.97 -18.55 -4.05
CA ARG A 200 9.53 -19.94 -4.21
C ARG A 200 10.25 -20.84 -3.20
N PRO A 201 9.53 -21.68 -2.44
CA PRO A 201 10.16 -22.69 -1.60
C PRO A 201 10.92 -23.71 -2.47
N GLU A 202 12.14 -24.06 -2.06
CA GLU A 202 12.91 -25.17 -2.65
C GLU A 202 12.34 -26.54 -2.31
#